data_AF-A0AAU9XQ26-F1
#
_entry.id   AF-A0AAU9XQ26-F1
#
_cell.length_a   1.000
_cell.length_b   1.000
_cell.length_c   1.000
_cell.angle_alpha   90.00
_cell.angle_beta   90.00
_cell.angle_gamma   90.00
#
_symmetry.space_group_name_H-M   'P 1'
#
loop_
_entity.id
_entity.type
_entity.pdbx_description
1 polymer ?
#
loop_
_entity_poly.entity_id
_entity_poly.type
_entity_poly.pdbx_seq_one_letter_code
_entity_poly.pdbx_strand_id
1 'polypeptide(L)'
;MDSSMCNNCLTLSQKSWLYVFVVAKLTLTSVQVSAIQLPEQSCKPRPVVLGDQTEGYKPYHVLLYRCSGTCDDINPVRKPCIPSTTREIDIKVHDPSNGKDKIIKVLNHTSCDCECNLDCDLDNGQVPDGDQCICKSGPLPSGGKPDTEDILPYKIGLYVMSVVAFCALVFGMIMYAKRKNS
;
A
#
# COMPACT_ATOMS: atom_id res chain seq x y z
N MET A 1 -58.55 -48.23 -8.63
CA MET A 1 -57.26 -47.59 -8.99
C MET A 1 -57.37 -46.09 -8.72
N ASP A 2 -56.99 -45.76 -7.49
CA ASP A 2 -56.51 -44.50 -6.92
C ASP A 2 -56.74 -43.16 -7.64
N SER A 3 -57.77 -42.43 -7.21
CA SER A 3 -57.88 -40.96 -7.35
C SER A 3 -57.63 -40.21 -6.03
N SER A 4 -57.16 -40.90 -4.99
CA SER A 4 -56.93 -40.35 -3.64
C SER A 4 -55.50 -39.79 -3.44
N MET A 5 -54.55 -40.14 -4.33
CA MET A 5 -53.13 -39.79 -4.15
C MET A 5 -52.67 -38.48 -4.83
N CYS A 6 -53.57 -37.63 -5.32
CA CYS A 6 -53.16 -36.37 -5.97
C CYS A 6 -53.37 -35.09 -5.15
N ASN A 7 -54.19 -35.09 -4.10
CA ASN A 7 -54.43 -33.88 -3.30
C ASN A 7 -53.45 -33.68 -2.14
N ASN A 8 -52.76 -34.75 -1.71
CA ASN A 8 -51.75 -34.68 -0.64
C ASN A 8 -50.33 -34.34 -1.15
N CYS A 9 -50.06 -34.47 -2.45
CA CYS A 9 -48.76 -34.07 -3.03
C CYS A 9 -48.62 -32.55 -3.19
N LEU A 10 -49.71 -31.86 -3.54
CA LEU A 10 -49.72 -30.40 -3.71
C LEU A 10 -49.56 -29.65 -2.39
N THR A 11 -50.11 -30.18 -1.30
CA THR A 11 -50.06 -29.53 0.03
C THR A 11 -48.73 -29.74 0.77
N LEU A 12 -48.02 -30.85 0.51
CA LEU A 12 -46.65 -31.06 1.02
C LEU A 12 -45.60 -30.22 0.28
N SER A 13 -45.77 -30.05 -1.03
CA SER A 13 -44.90 -29.21 -1.87
C SER A 13 -44.91 -27.73 -1.43
N GLN A 14 -46.10 -27.19 -1.16
CA GLN A 14 -46.27 -25.78 -0.82
C GLN A 14 -45.71 -25.40 0.56
N LYS A 15 -45.82 -26.32 1.55
CA LYS A 15 -45.25 -26.12 2.89
C LYS A 15 -43.72 -26.26 2.88
N SER A 16 -43.18 -27.19 2.09
CA SER A 16 -41.74 -27.37 1.92
C SER A 16 -41.06 -26.12 1.34
N TRP A 17 -41.70 -25.47 0.36
CA TRP A 17 -41.16 -24.27 -0.26
C TRP A 17 -41.13 -23.07 0.71
N LEU A 18 -42.15 -22.91 1.54
CA LEU A 18 -42.16 -21.89 2.60
C LEU A 18 -41.05 -22.12 3.63
N TYR A 19 -40.80 -23.37 4.03
CA TYR A 19 -39.68 -23.70 4.93
C TYR A 19 -38.33 -23.42 4.29
N VAL A 20 -38.14 -23.76 3.01
CA VAL A 20 -36.91 -23.43 2.26
C VAL A 20 -36.71 -21.92 2.15
N PHE A 21 -37.76 -21.15 1.85
CA PHE A 21 -37.68 -19.69 1.81
C PHE A 21 -37.43 -19.06 3.19
N VAL A 22 -38.06 -19.56 4.25
CA VAL A 22 -37.85 -19.07 5.62
C VAL A 22 -36.44 -19.39 6.10
N VAL A 23 -35.94 -20.62 5.89
CA VAL A 23 -34.57 -21.01 6.26
C VAL A 23 -33.55 -20.26 5.41
N ALA A 24 -33.77 -20.08 4.10
CA ALA A 24 -32.90 -19.28 3.24
C ALA A 24 -32.90 -17.79 3.64
N LYS A 25 -34.03 -17.24 4.09
CA LYS A 25 -34.08 -15.88 4.65
C LYS A 25 -33.39 -15.78 6.01
N LEU A 26 -33.45 -16.83 6.84
CA LEU A 26 -32.82 -16.88 8.16
C LEU A 26 -31.30 -17.09 8.10
N THR A 27 -30.76 -17.64 7.00
CA THR A 27 -29.31 -17.79 6.78
C THR A 27 -28.68 -16.63 6.00
N LEU A 28 -29.50 -15.76 5.41
CA LEU A 28 -29.08 -14.54 4.70
C LEU A 28 -29.19 -13.26 5.55
N THR A 29 -29.45 -13.37 6.86
CA THR A 29 -29.16 -12.30 7.80
C THR A 29 -27.65 -12.14 7.89
N SER A 30 -27.11 -11.38 6.93
CA SER A 30 -25.75 -10.89 6.91
C SER A 30 -25.39 -10.38 8.30
N VAL A 31 -24.41 -11.02 8.93
CA VAL A 31 -23.75 -10.49 10.13
C VAL A 31 -23.14 -9.16 9.70
N GLN A 32 -23.81 -8.06 10.02
CA GLN A 32 -23.27 -6.73 9.81
C GLN A 32 -22.14 -6.53 10.80
N VAL A 33 -20.92 -6.84 10.38
CA VAL A 33 -19.71 -6.47 11.11
C VAL A 33 -19.63 -4.96 11.06
N SER A 34 -20.02 -4.31 12.16
CA SER A 34 -19.86 -2.87 12.31
C SER A 34 -18.38 -2.59 12.57
N ALA A 35 -17.71 -1.96 11.61
CA ALA A 35 -16.37 -1.45 11.81
C ALA A 35 -16.44 -0.17 12.66
N ILE A 36 -15.68 -0.13 13.75
CA ILE A 36 -15.50 1.08 14.54
C ILE A 36 -14.42 1.92 13.85
N GLN A 37 -14.76 3.15 13.46
CA GLN A 37 -13.77 4.09 12.96
C GLN A 37 -13.03 4.71 14.14
N LEU A 38 -11.73 4.49 14.22
CA LEU A 38 -10.87 5.10 15.24
C LEU A 38 -10.27 6.41 14.71
N PRO A 39 -10.15 7.44 15.57
CA PRO A 39 -9.50 8.68 15.17
C PRO A 39 -8.00 8.46 14.97
N GLU A 40 -7.47 9.02 13.89
CA GLU A 40 -6.04 9.01 13.63
C GLU A 40 -5.26 9.70 14.76
N GLN A 41 -4.12 9.12 15.10
CA GLN A 41 -3.27 9.59 16.18
C GLN A 41 -2.00 10.17 15.59
N SER A 42 -1.80 11.49 15.70
CA SER A 42 -0.59 12.15 15.22
C SER A 42 0.67 11.72 15.98
N CYS A 43 1.83 11.86 15.32
CA CYS A 43 3.16 11.58 15.88
C CYS A 43 3.47 12.49 17.07
N LYS A 44 3.57 11.89 18.27
CA LYS A 44 3.98 12.58 19.50
C LYS A 44 4.44 11.60 20.58
N PRO A 45 5.10 12.05 21.65
CA PRO A 45 5.42 11.20 22.79
C PRO A 45 4.14 10.74 23.49
N ARG A 46 4.02 9.44 23.76
CA ARG A 46 2.88 8.83 24.45
C ARG A 46 3.36 7.88 25.54
N PRO A 47 2.64 7.80 26.67
CA PRO A 47 2.98 6.86 27.72
C PRO A 47 2.69 5.43 27.25
N VAL A 48 3.70 4.57 27.32
CA VAL A 48 3.65 3.16 26.94
C VAL A 48 4.24 2.34 28.07
N VAL A 49 3.58 1.23 28.41
CA VAL A 49 4.11 0.25 29.36
C VAL A 49 5.07 -0.66 28.61
N LEU A 50 6.35 -0.64 28.99
CA LEU A 50 7.38 -1.45 28.36
C LEU A 50 7.89 -2.51 29.32
N GLY A 51 8.00 -3.74 28.82
CA GLY A 51 8.80 -4.79 29.43
C GLY A 51 10.27 -4.64 29.06
N ASP A 52 11.15 -5.30 29.81
CA ASP A 52 12.58 -5.47 29.50
C ASP A 52 13.45 -4.19 29.59
N GLN A 53 12.90 -3.09 30.09
CA GLN A 53 13.67 -1.87 30.33
C GLN A 53 14.39 -1.87 31.69
N THR A 54 14.16 -2.90 32.50
CA THR A 54 14.64 -2.97 33.88
C THR A 54 15.68 -4.07 34.12
N GLU A 55 16.26 -4.64 33.06
CA GLU A 55 17.31 -5.67 33.16
C GLU A 55 16.93 -6.87 34.05
N GLY A 56 15.63 -7.20 34.09
CA GLY A 56 15.12 -8.28 34.95
C GLY A 56 14.89 -7.89 36.42
N TYR A 57 15.03 -6.62 36.79
CA TYR A 57 14.69 -6.09 38.11
C TYR A 57 13.21 -5.67 38.20
N LYS A 58 12.65 -5.66 39.43
CA LYS A 58 11.27 -5.20 39.67
C LYS A 58 11.19 -3.68 39.77
N PRO A 59 10.15 -3.01 39.24
CA PRO A 59 9.03 -3.58 38.47
C PRO A 59 9.47 -4.02 37.07
N TYR A 60 8.98 -5.17 36.59
CA TYR A 60 9.35 -5.70 35.26
C TYR A 60 8.75 -4.91 34.08
N HIS A 61 7.74 -4.09 34.36
CA HIS A 61 7.06 -3.26 33.39
C HIS A 61 7.02 -1.82 33.92
N VAL A 62 7.47 -0.88 33.12
CA VAL A 62 7.56 0.54 33.49
C VAL A 62 6.84 1.41 32.46
N LEU A 63 6.23 2.48 32.94
CA LEU A 63 5.57 3.48 32.09
C LEU A 63 6.63 4.48 31.60
N LEU A 64 6.88 4.51 30.29
CA LEU A 64 7.82 5.44 29.65
C LEU A 64 7.14 6.15 28.48
N TYR A 65 7.60 7.34 28.14
CA TYR A 65 7.15 8.03 26.94
C TYR A 65 7.93 7.53 25.72
N ARG A 66 7.20 7.07 24.70
CA ARG A 66 7.73 6.66 23.41
C ARG A 66 7.01 7.37 22.27
N CYS A 67 7.75 7.61 21.19
CA CYS A 67 7.19 8.21 19.99
C CYS A 67 6.29 7.20 19.28
N SER A 68 5.06 7.62 18.99
CA SER A 68 4.12 6.85 18.20
C SER A 68 3.05 7.75 17.59
N GLY A 69 2.51 7.30 16.46
CA GLY A 69 1.49 7.98 15.69
C GLY A 69 1.85 8.08 14.21
N THR A 70 0.94 8.67 13.46
CA THR A 70 1.03 8.95 12.03
C THR A 70 1.67 10.31 11.81
N CYS A 71 2.55 10.40 10.81
CA CYS A 71 3.19 11.64 10.41
C CYS A 71 2.35 12.38 9.35
N ASP A 72 2.07 11.69 8.26
CA ASP A 72 1.29 12.15 7.11
C ASP A 72 0.74 10.91 6.37
N ASP A 73 0.29 11.09 5.13
CA ASP A 73 -0.24 10.01 4.30
C ASP A 73 0.84 9.02 3.78
N ILE A 74 2.12 9.25 4.10
CA ILE A 74 3.22 8.35 3.73
C ILE A 74 3.25 7.17 4.69
N ASN A 75 3.45 5.97 4.14
CA ASN A 75 3.52 4.74 4.91
C ASN A 75 4.57 4.85 6.05
N PRO A 76 4.23 4.49 7.31
CA PRO A 76 5.15 4.57 8.45
C PRO A 76 6.45 3.76 8.30
N VAL A 77 6.51 2.78 7.40
CA VAL A 77 7.75 2.07 7.05
C VAL A 77 8.76 3.02 6.38
N ARG A 78 8.28 3.97 5.58
CA ARG A 78 9.10 4.97 4.86
C ARG A 78 9.28 6.26 5.63
N LYS A 79 8.29 6.67 6.45
CA LYS A 79 8.38 7.87 7.28
C LYS A 79 7.92 7.55 8.71
N PRO A 80 8.76 6.87 9.50
CA PRO A 80 8.42 6.49 10.86
C PRO A 80 8.36 7.72 11.78
N CYS A 81 7.49 7.65 12.80
CA CYS A 81 7.51 8.59 13.92
C CYS A 81 8.64 8.22 14.89
N ILE A 82 9.72 8.99 14.90
CA ILE A 82 10.95 8.71 15.64
C ILE A 82 11.20 9.76 16.74
N PRO A 83 11.99 9.44 17.78
CA PRO A 83 12.41 10.44 18.75
C PRO A 83 13.33 11.49 18.12
N SER A 84 12.97 12.76 18.28
CA SER A 84 13.86 13.88 17.96
C SER A 84 14.68 14.30 19.18
N THR A 85 14.06 14.29 20.36
CA THR A 85 14.78 14.50 21.63
C THR A 85 14.42 13.42 22.63
N THR A 86 15.42 13.05 23.43
CA THR A 86 15.30 12.07 24.49
C THR A 86 15.93 12.60 25.77
N ARG A 87 15.53 12.02 26.89
CA ARG A 87 16.07 12.30 28.21
C ARG A 87 16.28 11.00 28.95
N GLU A 88 17.46 10.82 29.52
CA GLU A 88 17.70 9.76 30.48
C GLU A 88 17.06 10.10 31.82
N ILE A 89 16.33 9.15 32.38
CA ILE A 89 15.74 9.25 33.71
C ILE A 89 16.27 8.13 34.59
N ASP A 90 16.44 8.44 35.88
CA ASP A 90 16.84 7.49 36.89
C ASP A 90 15.59 6.85 37.48
N ILE A 91 15.50 5.52 37.43
CA ILE A 91 14.41 4.75 38.04
C ILE A 91 14.95 3.83 39.12
N LYS A 92 14.19 3.75 40.22
CA LYS A 92 14.49 2.83 41.32
C LYS A 92 13.92 1.45 41.00
N VAL A 93 14.77 0.44 41.01
CA VAL A 93 14.41 -0.96 40.77
C VAL A 93 14.87 -1.85 41.93
N HIS A 94 14.23 -3.00 42.09
CA HIS A 94 14.50 -3.96 43.14
C HIS A 94 15.06 -5.25 42.55
N ASP A 95 16.22 -5.67 43.05
CA ASP A 95 16.92 -6.87 42.64
C ASP A 95 16.33 -8.11 43.34
N PRO A 96 15.63 -9.00 42.63
CA PRO A 96 15.01 -10.16 43.24
C PRO A 96 16.02 -11.20 43.72
N SER A 97 17.28 -11.17 43.25
CA SER A 97 18.31 -12.14 43.61
C SER A 97 18.99 -11.83 44.95
N ASN A 98 19.12 -10.55 45.32
CA ASN A 98 19.77 -10.15 46.57
C ASN A 98 18.91 -9.24 47.47
N GLY A 99 17.69 -8.90 47.04
CA GLY A 99 16.74 -8.10 47.81
C GLY A 99 17.12 -6.62 47.97
N LYS A 100 18.08 -6.11 47.18
CA LYS A 100 18.53 -4.72 47.27
C LYS A 100 17.91 -3.85 46.20
N ASP A 101 17.68 -2.59 46.55
CA ASP A 101 17.28 -1.58 45.59
C ASP A 101 18.51 -1.03 44.85
N LYS A 102 18.31 -0.71 43.57
CA LYS A 102 19.30 -0.11 42.67
C LYS A 102 18.65 1.02 41.89
N ILE A 103 19.47 1.91 41.34
CA ILE A 103 19.04 2.93 40.38
C ILE A 103 19.61 2.54 39.04
N ILE A 104 18.74 2.52 38.02
CA ILE A 104 19.14 2.30 36.62
C ILE A 104 18.68 3.48 35.77
N LYS A 105 19.37 3.68 34.65
CA LYS A 105 19.05 4.73 33.68
C LYS A 105 18.21 4.15 32.55
N VAL A 106 17.10 4.80 32.25
CA VAL A 106 16.24 4.44 31.12
C VAL A 106 15.96 5.65 30.24
N LEU A 107 15.83 5.41 28.94
CA LEU A 107 15.63 6.45 27.96
C LEU A 107 14.14 6.80 27.82
N ASN A 108 13.80 8.07 27.96
CA ASN A 108 12.45 8.59 27.83
C ASN A 108 12.37 9.60 26.67
N HIS A 109 11.42 9.45 25.76
CA HIS A 109 11.30 10.36 24.62
C HIS A 109 10.59 11.65 25.06
N THR A 110 11.12 12.81 24.66
CA THR A 110 10.60 14.14 25.04
C THR A 110 10.00 14.91 23.87
N SER A 111 10.46 14.66 22.64
CA SER A 111 9.83 15.13 21.40
C SER A 111 9.98 14.07 20.30
N CYS A 112 9.10 14.15 19.30
CA CYS A 112 9.11 13.25 18.15
C CYS A 112 9.17 14.04 16.86
N ASP A 113 9.68 13.41 15.82
CA ASP A 113 9.76 13.96 14.48
C ASP A 113 9.52 12.85 13.44
N CYS A 114 9.39 13.26 12.19
CA CYS A 114 8.95 12.46 11.07
C CYS A 114 9.97 12.58 9.93
N GLU A 115 10.99 11.75 9.99
CA GLU A 115 12.06 11.72 8.99
C GLU A 115 11.86 10.58 8.01
N CYS A 116 12.24 10.80 6.74
CA CYS A 116 12.22 9.74 5.74
C CYS A 116 13.31 8.72 6.05
N ASN A 117 12.93 7.45 6.18
CA ASN A 117 13.83 6.31 6.22
C ASN A 117 14.12 5.84 4.79
N LEU A 118 15.10 6.48 4.15
CA LEU A 118 15.52 6.20 2.78
C LEU A 118 16.91 5.58 2.73
N ASP A 119 17.02 4.46 2.03
CA ASP A 119 18.29 3.85 1.64
C ASP A 119 18.32 3.80 0.11
N CYS A 120 18.83 4.88 -0.50
CA CYS A 120 18.90 5.03 -1.95
C CYS A 120 20.27 4.61 -2.47
N ASP A 121 20.27 3.87 -3.57
CA ASP A 121 21.49 3.45 -4.24
C ASP A 121 22.08 4.59 -5.08
N LEU A 122 22.81 5.48 -4.41
CA LEU A 122 23.42 6.66 -5.03
C LEU A 122 24.44 6.27 -6.11
N ASP A 123 25.11 5.13 -5.96
CA ASP A 123 26.12 4.64 -6.89
C ASP A 123 25.50 4.21 -8.23
N ASN A 124 24.26 3.68 -8.19
CA ASN A 124 23.46 3.40 -9.38
C ASN A 124 22.59 4.59 -9.83
N GLY A 125 22.95 5.80 -9.36
CA GLY A 125 22.33 7.04 -9.79
C GLY A 125 20.94 7.27 -9.22
N GLN A 126 20.57 6.64 -8.10
CA GLN A 126 19.35 7.03 -7.39
C GLN A 126 19.56 8.34 -6.62
N VAL A 127 18.49 9.11 -6.46
CA VAL A 127 18.46 10.39 -5.75
C VAL A 127 17.26 10.36 -4.79
N PRO A 128 17.45 10.72 -3.52
CA PRO A 128 16.35 10.78 -2.56
C PRO A 128 15.40 11.94 -2.88
N ASP A 129 14.10 11.65 -2.85
CA ASP A 129 13.02 12.63 -2.78
C ASP A 129 12.50 12.70 -1.35
N GLY A 130 12.84 13.78 -0.65
CA GLY A 130 12.46 14.00 0.74
C GLY A 130 10.97 14.32 0.96
N ASP A 131 10.27 14.80 -0.06
CA ASP A 131 8.84 15.15 0.07
C ASP A 131 7.98 13.88 -0.02
N GLN A 132 8.37 12.95 -0.90
CA GLN A 132 7.64 11.70 -1.12
C GLN A 132 8.22 10.52 -0.33
N CYS A 133 9.35 10.71 0.35
CA CYS A 133 10.14 9.65 0.95
C CYS A 133 10.32 8.46 -0.01
N ILE A 134 10.82 8.72 -1.22
CA ILE A 134 11.16 7.67 -2.20
C ILE A 134 12.53 7.92 -2.83
N CYS A 135 13.16 6.86 -3.34
CA CYS A 135 14.33 6.97 -4.20
C CYS A 135 13.87 7.07 -5.65
N LYS A 136 14.28 8.13 -6.34
CA LYS A 136 14.06 8.32 -7.78
C LYS A 136 15.34 7.98 -8.53
N SER A 137 15.24 7.44 -9.74
CA SER A 137 16.41 7.44 -10.63
C SER A 137 16.73 8.88 -11.01
N GLY A 138 17.95 9.31 -10.70
CA GLY A 138 18.49 10.59 -11.15
C GLY A 138 18.73 10.58 -12.66
N PRO A 139 19.00 11.75 -13.25
CA PRO A 139 19.50 11.81 -14.61
C PRO A 139 20.80 11.02 -14.67
N LEU A 140 20.88 10.01 -15.55
CA LEU A 140 22.17 9.39 -15.90
C LEU A 140 23.15 10.54 -16.23
N PRO A 141 24.42 10.49 -15.78
CA PRO A 141 25.43 11.37 -16.36
C PRO A 141 25.35 11.16 -17.87
N SER A 142 25.04 12.23 -18.60
CA SER A 142 25.04 12.28 -20.06
C SER A 142 26.49 12.09 -20.53
N GLY A 143 26.93 10.84 -20.46
CA GLY A 143 28.22 10.34 -20.87
C GLY A 143 28.01 9.41 -22.04
N GLY A 144 27.70 9.99 -23.20
CA GLY A 144 27.82 9.35 -24.49
C GLY A 144 26.72 8.35 -24.87
N LYS A 145 25.70 8.84 -25.57
CA LYS A 145 25.15 8.11 -26.72
C LYS A 145 24.69 9.12 -27.78
N PRO A 146 24.99 8.91 -29.06
CA PRO A 146 24.48 9.77 -30.12
C PRO A 146 22.96 9.63 -30.15
N ASP A 147 22.26 10.74 -30.39
CA ASP A 147 20.84 10.80 -30.68
C ASP A 147 20.53 9.83 -31.83
N THR A 148 20.18 8.61 -31.47
CA THR A 148 19.54 7.68 -32.40
C THR A 148 18.15 7.56 -31.84
N GLU A 149 17.29 8.43 -32.34
CA GLU A 149 15.85 8.31 -32.19
C GLU A 149 15.49 6.83 -32.40
N ASP A 150 14.92 6.19 -31.38
CA ASP A 150 14.25 4.91 -31.52
C ASP A 150 13.00 5.14 -32.39
N ILE A 151 13.23 5.33 -33.69
CA ILE A 151 12.21 5.24 -34.72
C ILE A 151 11.85 3.75 -34.75
N LEU A 152 10.89 3.39 -33.89
CA LEU A 152 10.34 2.06 -33.85
C LEU A 152 10.05 1.59 -35.30
N PRO A 153 10.48 0.40 -35.72
CA PRO A 153 10.46 -0.02 -37.13
C PRO A 153 9.07 0.04 -37.78
N TYR A 154 7.99 0.02 -36.99
CA TYR A 154 6.63 0.20 -37.49
C TYR A 154 6.36 1.60 -38.07
N LYS A 155 7.05 2.65 -37.59
CA LYS A 155 6.85 4.04 -38.05
C LYS A 155 7.50 4.29 -39.41
N ILE A 156 8.68 3.71 -39.64
CA ILE A 156 9.34 3.67 -40.96
C ILE A 156 8.48 2.86 -41.94
N GLY A 157 7.98 1.71 -41.50
CA GLY A 157 7.06 0.88 -42.29
C GLY A 157 5.80 1.65 -42.73
N LEU A 158 5.15 2.36 -41.80
CA LEU A 158 3.97 3.19 -42.10
C LEU A 158 4.25 4.29 -43.13
N TYR A 159 5.39 4.96 -43.01
CA TYR A 159 5.78 6.02 -43.95
C TYR A 159 6.04 5.47 -45.35
N VAL A 160 6.80 4.38 -45.46
CA VAL A 160 7.11 3.76 -46.76
C VAL A 160 5.83 3.25 -47.44
N MET A 161 4.93 2.61 -46.68
CA MET A 161 3.65 2.13 -47.23
C MET A 161 2.75 3.28 -47.71
N SER A 162 2.76 4.41 -47.00
CA SER A 162 2.02 5.61 -47.40
C SER A 162 2.54 6.19 -48.72
N VAL A 163 3.87 6.30 -48.88
CA VAL A 163 4.48 6.81 -50.12
C VAL A 163 4.21 5.89 -51.30
N VAL A 164 4.31 4.57 -51.12
CA VAL A 164 4.04 3.60 -52.20
C VAL A 164 2.57 3.66 -52.64
N ALA A 165 1.63 3.74 -51.70
CA ALA A 165 0.21 3.88 -52.00
C ALA A 165 -0.09 5.17 -52.75
N PHE A 166 0.52 6.30 -52.33
CA PHE A 166 0.36 7.58 -53.00
C PHE A 166 0.88 7.54 -54.44
N CYS A 167 2.09 6.99 -54.64
CA CYS A 167 2.66 6.83 -55.98
C CYS A 167 1.76 5.96 -56.88
N ALA A 168 1.25 4.82 -56.38
CA ALA A 168 0.37 3.96 -57.16
C ALA A 168 -0.93 4.67 -57.59
N LEU A 169 -1.52 5.49 -56.71
CA LEU A 169 -2.70 6.28 -57.04
C LEU A 169 -2.41 7.34 -58.11
N VAL A 170 -1.29 8.06 -57.98
CA VAL A 170 -0.88 9.07 -58.98
C VAL A 170 -0.62 8.42 -60.33
N PHE A 171 0.11 7.29 -60.38
CA PHE A 171 0.32 6.55 -61.62
C PHE A 171 -0.98 6.03 -62.22
N GLY A 172 -1.91 5.53 -61.40
CA GLY A 172 -3.24 5.11 -61.84
C GLY A 172 -4.04 6.25 -62.47
N MET A 173 -4.02 7.43 -61.85
CA MET A 173 -4.68 8.63 -62.37
C MET A 173 -4.05 9.14 -63.67
N ILE A 174 -2.73 9.12 -63.79
CA ILE A 174 -2.02 9.48 -65.02
C ILE A 174 -2.39 8.51 -66.16
N MET A 175 -2.37 7.21 -65.89
CA MET A 175 -2.73 6.19 -66.88
C MET A 175 -4.21 6.30 -67.29
N TYR A 176 -5.10 6.59 -66.34
CA TYR A 176 -6.52 6.82 -66.62
C TYR A 176 -6.73 8.07 -67.48
N ALA A 177 -6.08 9.18 -67.16
CA ALA A 177 -6.14 10.41 -67.93
C ALA A 177 -5.59 10.21 -69.35
N LYS A 178 -4.50 9.45 -69.50
CA LYS A 178 -3.92 9.12 -70.80
C LYS A 178 -4.82 8.22 -71.64
N ARG A 179 -5.57 7.30 -71.02
CA ARG A 179 -6.55 6.43 -71.69
C ARG A 179 -7.83 7.16 -72.08
N LYS A 180 -8.22 8.21 -71.36
CA LYS A 180 -9.40 9.04 -71.70
C LYS A 180 -9.13 10.00 -72.86
N ASN A 181 -7.87 10.39 -73.06
CA ASN A 181 -7.43 11.32 -74.11
C ASN A 181 -6.89 10.63 -75.37
N SER A 182 -7.06 9.31 -75.50
CA SER A 182 -6.72 8.51 -76.68
C SER A 182 -7.96 7.78 -77.18
#